data_AF-A0A7K4IBB9-F1
#
_entry.id   AF-A0A7K4IBB9-F1
#
_cell.length_a   1.000
_cell.length_b   1.000
_cell.length_c   1.000
_cell.angle_alpha   90.00
_cell.angle_beta   90.00
_cell.angle_gamma   90.00
#
_symmetry.space_group_name_H-M   'P 1'
#
loop_
_entity.id
_entity.type
_entity.pdbx_description
1 polymer ?
#
loop_
_entity_poly.entity_id
_entity_poly.type
_entity_poly.pdbx_seq_one_letter_code
_entity_poly.pdbx_strand_id
1 'polypeptide(L)'
;MISKQASFRTLMDDIKISIRFAVKNLITFLLGMVGVLIVTGLLMGLVFGLIMLLLSVLIGFDAIVTFFMSLGVLLADSNALAALPLVGLFVLPMLSPLFIALGALYGIGREIVESAGATAEGAFVWYRSKFLSLAGGGIIIALFILGPLLVGFWLVLLLAGPVLSVSSQAILTAVTVAWILLAPGLVSMVFPAIIDGHSVVSAVKTSLRMSRDHFDRVLSTWLSFVLMALVILAPTTVSQTILLSGFVDALPWTALLGGAAAIFTFTVLLPSLIIAQTRVYMILSGEDVPLESQETLPDMRLVGGV
;
A
#
# COMPACT_ATOMS: atom_id res chain seq x y z
N MET A 1 -5.54 -22.84 18.62
CA MET A 1 -6.52 -21.73 18.72
C MET A 1 -5.88 -20.48 18.15
N ILE A 2 -6.48 -19.90 17.11
CA ILE A 2 -6.04 -18.59 16.60
C ILE A 2 -6.55 -17.53 17.58
N SER A 3 -5.65 -16.81 18.26
CA SER A 3 -6.05 -15.79 19.23
C SER A 3 -6.41 -14.48 18.52
N LYS A 4 -7.52 -13.87 18.95
CA LYS A 4 -7.91 -12.52 18.50
C LYS A 4 -7.03 -11.41 19.09
N GLN A 5 -6.34 -11.70 20.20
CA GLN A 5 -5.35 -10.82 20.80
C GLN A 5 -4.00 -10.98 20.12
N ALA A 6 -3.29 -9.87 19.93
CA ALA A 6 -1.94 -9.91 19.40
C ALA A 6 -0.96 -10.35 20.50
N SER A 7 -0.11 -11.31 20.15
CA SER A 7 1.10 -11.65 20.87
C SER A 7 2.26 -11.65 19.89
N PHE A 8 3.48 -11.43 20.37
CA PHE A 8 4.66 -11.48 19.50
C PHE A 8 4.76 -12.81 18.73
N ARG A 9 4.44 -13.93 19.40
CA ARG A 9 4.43 -15.26 18.77
C ARG A 9 3.41 -15.34 17.63
N THR A 10 2.18 -14.89 17.87
CA THR A 10 1.13 -14.93 16.83
C THR A 10 1.48 -14.06 15.64
N LEU A 11 2.05 -12.87 15.89
CA LEU A 11 2.47 -11.96 14.82
C LEU A 11 3.63 -12.56 14.00
N MET A 12 4.61 -13.16 14.66
CA MET A 12 5.71 -13.87 13.99
C MET A 12 5.19 -15.04 13.14
N ASP A 13 4.23 -15.81 13.67
CA ASP A 13 3.61 -16.93 12.96
C ASP A 13 2.86 -16.43 11.71
N ASP A 14 2.11 -15.32 11.80
CA ASP A 14 1.41 -14.77 10.63
C ASP A 14 2.37 -14.23 9.56
N ILE A 15 3.43 -13.54 9.97
CA ILE A 15 4.46 -13.05 9.04
C ILE A 15 5.13 -14.23 8.35
N LYS A 16 5.49 -15.28 9.09
CA LYS A 16 6.10 -16.48 8.52
C LYS A 16 5.18 -17.20 7.54
N ILE A 17 3.91 -17.37 7.89
CA ILE A 17 2.91 -18.02 7.04
C ILE A 17 2.67 -17.18 5.77
N SER A 18 2.48 -15.87 5.92
CA SER A 18 2.24 -14.97 4.79
C SER A 18 3.42 -14.91 3.81
N ILE A 19 4.66 -14.86 4.31
CA ILE A 19 5.87 -14.94 3.47
C ILE A 19 5.95 -16.30 2.77
N ARG A 20 5.69 -17.41 3.47
CA ARG A 20 5.69 -18.75 2.87
C ARG A 20 4.68 -18.82 1.72
N PHE A 21 3.46 -18.33 1.93
CA PHE A 21 2.43 -18.31 0.90
C PHE A 21 2.76 -17.37 -0.26
N ALA A 22 3.35 -16.21 0.02
CA ALA A 22 3.81 -15.28 -1.01
C ALA A 22 4.90 -15.92 -1.89
N VAL A 23 5.89 -16.59 -1.29
CA VAL A 23 6.96 -17.26 -2.04
C VAL A 23 6.41 -18.45 -2.84
N LYS A 24 5.51 -19.26 -2.26
CA LYS A 24 4.89 -20.39 -2.97
C LYS A 24 4.07 -19.94 -4.19
N ASN A 25 3.40 -18.80 -4.09
CA ASN A 25 2.55 -18.24 -5.15
C ASN A 25 3.20 -17.05 -5.88
N LEU A 26 4.53 -16.94 -5.83
CA LEU A 26 5.28 -15.78 -6.32
C LEU A 26 4.97 -15.46 -7.78
N ILE A 27 4.99 -16.50 -8.63
CA ILE A 27 4.76 -16.37 -10.07
C ILE A 27 3.33 -15.88 -10.34
N THR A 28 2.33 -16.47 -9.67
CA THR A 28 0.93 -16.05 -9.78
C THR A 28 0.74 -14.59 -9.40
N PHE A 29 1.30 -14.17 -8.25
CA PHE A 29 1.24 -12.79 -7.79
C PHE A 29 1.93 -11.84 -8.75
N LEU A 30 3.12 -12.20 -9.25
CA LEU A 30 3.87 -11.38 -10.19
C LEU A 30 3.10 -11.20 -11.50
N LEU A 31 2.59 -12.28 -12.09
CA LEU A 31 1.82 -12.22 -13.33
C LEU A 31 0.52 -11.42 -13.14
N GLY A 32 -0.19 -11.66 -12.04
CA GLY A 32 -1.41 -10.91 -11.70
C GLY A 32 -1.12 -9.43 -11.50
N MET A 33 -0.06 -9.08 -10.77
CA MET A 33 0.36 -7.71 -10.52
C MET A 33 0.77 -7.01 -11.82
N VAL A 34 1.62 -7.63 -12.65
CA VAL A 34 2.04 -7.06 -13.94
C VAL A 34 0.84 -6.87 -14.87
N GLY A 35 -0.01 -7.89 -15.00
CA GLY A 35 -1.20 -7.82 -15.85
C GLY A 35 -2.15 -6.70 -15.43
N VAL A 36 -2.44 -6.62 -14.13
CA VAL A 36 -3.29 -5.57 -13.56
C VAL A 36 -2.63 -4.20 -13.68
N LEU A 37 -1.32 -4.07 -13.46
CA LEU A 37 -0.57 -2.81 -13.62
C LEU A 37 -0.59 -2.32 -15.07
N ILE A 38 -0.48 -3.21 -16.06
CA ILE A 38 -0.57 -2.82 -17.48
C ILE A 38 -1.95 -2.24 -17.78
N VAL A 39 -3.02 -2.95 -17.40
CA VAL A 39 -4.40 -2.47 -17.61
C VAL A 39 -4.64 -1.14 -16.88
N THR A 40 -4.12 -1.04 -15.66
CA THR A 40 -4.20 0.17 -14.84
C THR A 40 -3.45 1.34 -15.47
N GLY A 41 -2.24 1.12 -16.00
CA GLY A 41 -1.44 2.13 -16.67
C GLY A 41 -2.11 2.62 -17.96
N LEU A 42 -2.70 1.72 -18.75
CA LEU A 42 -3.49 2.09 -19.93
C LEU A 42 -4.72 2.94 -19.52
N LEU A 43 -5.42 2.55 -18.46
CA LEU A 43 -6.56 3.30 -17.95
C LEU A 43 -6.13 4.68 -17.42
N MET A 44 -5.01 4.78 -16.70
CA MET A 44 -4.44 6.04 -16.24
C MET A 44 -4.10 6.96 -17.41
N GLY A 45 -3.44 6.43 -18.45
CA GLY A 45 -3.11 7.17 -19.65
C GLY A 45 -4.35 7.69 -20.38
N LEU A 46 -5.38 6.85 -20.49
CA LEU A 46 -6.67 7.23 -21.08
C LEU A 46 -7.37 8.33 -20.26
N VAL A 47 -7.49 8.16 -18.94
CA VAL A 47 -8.13 9.15 -18.05
C VAL A 47 -7.36 10.47 -18.09
N PHE A 48 -6.03 10.41 -18.00
CA PHE A 48 -5.17 11.59 -18.10
C PHE A 48 -5.33 12.29 -19.45
N GLY A 49 -5.32 11.54 -20.57
CA GLY A 49 -5.54 12.08 -21.90
C GLY A 49 -6.89 12.77 -22.05
N LEU A 50 -7.96 12.19 -21.48
CA LEU A 50 -9.29 12.80 -21.48
C LEU A 50 -9.33 14.09 -20.66
N ILE A 51 -8.71 14.11 -19.47
CA ILE A 51 -8.61 15.33 -18.65
C ILE A 51 -7.84 16.42 -19.39
N MET A 52 -6.69 16.08 -19.99
CA MET A 52 -5.88 17.03 -20.75
C MET A 52 -6.61 17.56 -21.98
N LEU A 53 -7.34 16.70 -22.71
CA LEU A 53 -8.17 17.11 -23.85
C LEU A 53 -9.26 18.09 -23.40
N LEU A 54 -9.97 17.77 -22.32
CA LEU A 54 -11.03 18.63 -21.78
C LEU A 54 -10.47 19.99 -21.34
N LEU A 55 -9.37 20.01 -20.59
CA LEU A 55 -8.69 21.25 -20.20
C LEU A 55 -8.24 22.04 -21.43
N SER A 56 -7.75 21.36 -22.48
CA SER A 56 -7.28 22.04 -23.70
C SER A 56 -8.42 22.77 -24.41
N VAL A 57 -9.62 22.21 -24.38
CA VAL A 57 -10.84 22.85 -24.93
C VAL A 57 -11.32 24.00 -24.04
N LEU A 58 -11.23 23.87 -22.71
CA LEU A 58 -11.77 24.85 -21.76
C LEU A 58 -10.89 26.08 -21.56
N ILE A 59 -9.57 25.90 -21.43
CA ILE A 59 -8.63 26.97 -21.08
C ILE A 59 -7.51 27.18 -22.10
N GLY A 60 -7.43 26.33 -23.13
CA GLY A 60 -6.40 26.39 -24.17
C GLY A 60 -5.12 25.63 -23.80
N PHE A 61 -4.43 25.12 -24.82
CA PHE A 61 -3.19 24.35 -24.65
C PHE A 61 -2.05 25.15 -24.02
N ASP A 62 -1.93 26.44 -24.37
CA ASP A 62 -0.89 27.33 -23.85
C ASP A 62 -0.99 27.56 -22.33
N ALA A 63 -2.22 27.67 -21.81
CA ALA A 63 -2.47 27.79 -20.38
C ALA A 63 -2.05 26.52 -19.62
N ILE A 64 -2.27 25.34 -20.21
CA ILE A 64 -1.85 24.06 -19.63
C ILE A 64 -0.32 23.97 -19.57
N VAL A 65 0.37 24.33 -20.66
CA VAL A 65 1.84 24.34 -20.70
C VAL A 65 2.38 25.30 -19.64
N THR A 66 1.85 26.51 -19.58
CA THR A 66 2.25 27.52 -18.57
C THR A 66 2.03 27.02 -17.15
N PHE A 67 0.90 26.36 -16.90
CA PHE A 67 0.60 25.75 -15.61
C PHE A 67 1.65 24.70 -15.22
N PHE A 68 1.97 23.73 -16.09
CA PHE A 68 2.97 22.71 -15.80
C PHE A 68 4.39 23.27 -15.66
N MET A 69 4.76 24.29 -16.45
CA MET A 69 6.04 24.99 -16.25
C MET A 69 6.09 25.66 -14.88
N SER A 70 5.01 26.32 -14.45
CA SER A 70 4.95 26.96 -13.13
C SER A 70 5.03 25.94 -11.98
N LEU A 71 4.40 24.79 -12.13
CA LEU A 71 4.56 23.68 -11.18
C LEU A 71 5.99 23.14 -11.16
N GLY A 72 6.64 23.03 -12.32
CA GLY A 72 8.04 22.60 -12.42
C GLY A 72 8.98 23.55 -11.68
N VAL A 73 8.80 24.85 -11.84
CA VAL A 73 9.55 25.88 -11.09
C VAL A 73 9.29 25.75 -9.59
N LEU A 74 8.03 25.57 -9.19
CA LEU A 74 7.65 25.43 -7.78
C LEU A 74 8.26 24.18 -7.13
N LEU A 75 8.35 23.07 -7.87
CA LEU A 75 8.94 21.81 -7.39
C LEU A 75 10.47 21.82 -7.36
N ALA A 76 11.11 22.66 -8.18
CA ALA A 76 12.55 22.82 -8.18
C ALA A 76 13.06 23.63 -6.99
N ASP A 77 12.17 24.36 -6.29
CA ASP A 77 12.51 25.09 -5.08
C ASP A 77 12.71 24.10 -3.91
N SER A 78 13.82 24.23 -3.18
CA SER A 78 14.15 23.35 -2.04
C SER A 78 13.21 23.55 -0.84
N ASN A 79 12.43 24.63 -0.83
CA ASN A 79 11.42 24.95 0.18
C ASN A 79 9.96 24.75 -0.31
N ALA A 80 9.73 23.85 -1.26
CA ALA A 80 8.45 23.63 -1.93
C ALA A 80 7.29 23.04 -1.06
N LEU A 81 7.13 23.47 0.19
CA LEU A 81 5.95 23.16 1.01
C LEU A 81 4.65 23.57 0.31
N ALA A 82 4.68 24.63 -0.49
CA ALA A 82 3.55 25.09 -1.29
C ALA A 82 3.23 24.16 -2.48
N ALA A 83 4.20 23.36 -2.97
CA ALA A 83 3.97 22.43 -4.07
C ALA A 83 3.22 21.17 -3.63
N LEU A 84 3.40 20.73 -2.37
CA LEU A 84 2.82 19.47 -1.90
C LEU A 84 1.28 19.43 -1.98
N PRO A 85 0.53 20.47 -1.54
CA PRO A 85 -0.92 20.51 -1.72
C PRO A 85 -1.35 20.49 -3.18
N LEU A 86 -0.68 21.28 -4.02
CA LEU A 86 -1.00 21.40 -5.46
C LEU A 86 -0.75 20.09 -6.19
N VAL A 87 0.42 19.47 -6.00
CA VAL A 87 0.73 18.16 -6.59
C VAL A 87 -0.21 17.09 -6.06
N GLY A 88 -0.53 17.09 -4.77
CA GLY A 88 -1.47 16.15 -4.18
C GLY A 88 -2.85 16.17 -4.85
N LEU A 89 -3.36 17.34 -5.23
CA LEU A 89 -4.63 17.47 -5.95
C LEU A 89 -4.61 16.81 -7.34
N PHE A 90 -3.48 16.87 -8.06
CA PHE A 90 -3.32 16.21 -9.36
C PHE A 90 -3.05 14.71 -9.21
N VAL A 91 -2.32 14.31 -8.19
CA VAL A 91 -1.98 12.91 -7.92
C VAL A 91 -3.23 12.13 -7.50
N LEU A 92 -4.14 12.71 -6.71
CA LEU A 92 -5.33 12.03 -6.18
C LEU A 92 -6.17 11.30 -7.25
N PRO A 93 -6.61 11.95 -8.35
CA PRO A 93 -7.32 11.26 -9.44
C PRO A 93 -6.50 10.13 -10.08
N MET A 94 -5.18 10.30 -10.18
CA MET A 94 -4.28 9.31 -10.77
C MET A 94 -4.04 8.11 -9.85
N LEU A 95 -4.24 8.25 -8.53
CA LEU A 95 -4.13 7.14 -7.60
C LEU A 95 -5.32 6.18 -7.69
N SER A 96 -6.49 6.62 -8.18
CA SER A 96 -7.69 5.76 -8.23
C SER A 96 -7.42 4.46 -8.98
N PRO A 97 -6.92 4.46 -10.24
CA PRO A 97 -6.54 3.23 -10.93
C PRO A 97 -5.53 2.37 -10.15
N LEU A 98 -4.53 2.99 -9.51
CA LEU A 98 -3.55 2.26 -8.68
C LEU A 98 -4.22 1.54 -7.51
N PHE A 99 -5.22 2.15 -6.86
CA PHE A 99 -5.98 1.49 -5.80
C PHE A 99 -6.86 0.35 -6.32
N ILE A 100 -7.38 0.44 -7.54
CA ILE A 100 -8.07 -0.68 -8.18
C ILE A 100 -7.08 -1.84 -8.36
N ALA A 101 -5.86 -1.53 -8.79
CA ALA A 101 -4.81 -2.53 -8.95
C ALA A 101 -4.47 -3.22 -7.61
N LEU A 102 -4.18 -2.43 -6.58
CA LEU A 102 -3.88 -2.93 -5.25
C LEU A 102 -5.06 -3.73 -4.67
N GLY A 103 -6.28 -3.22 -4.84
CA GLY A 103 -7.50 -3.88 -4.40
C GLY A 103 -7.72 -5.25 -5.05
N ALA A 104 -7.43 -5.39 -6.34
CA ALA A 104 -7.53 -6.68 -7.04
C ALA A 104 -6.55 -7.73 -6.48
N LEU A 105 -5.37 -7.30 -6.03
CA LEU A 105 -4.41 -8.18 -5.37
C LEU A 105 -4.92 -8.71 -4.02
N TYR A 106 -5.75 -7.96 -3.30
CA TYR A 106 -6.41 -8.47 -2.09
C TYR A 106 -7.39 -9.61 -2.39
N GLY A 107 -8.00 -9.63 -3.58
CA GLY A 107 -8.81 -10.76 -4.05
C GLY A 107 -7.98 -12.04 -4.23
N ILE A 108 -6.81 -11.94 -4.86
CA ILE A 108 -5.84 -13.05 -4.95
C ILE A 108 -5.39 -13.48 -3.55
N GLY A 109 -5.12 -12.50 -2.67
CA GLY A 109 -4.77 -12.76 -1.27
C GLY A 109 -5.84 -13.60 -0.56
N ARG A 110 -7.13 -13.32 -0.82
CA ARG A 110 -8.25 -14.11 -0.29
C ARG A 110 -8.24 -15.54 -0.83
N GLU A 111 -8.12 -15.70 -2.15
CA GLU A 111 -8.06 -17.03 -2.78
C GLU A 111 -6.92 -17.89 -2.19
N ILE A 112 -5.75 -17.29 -1.94
CA ILE A 112 -4.60 -17.99 -1.35
C ILE A 112 -4.85 -18.37 0.11
N VAL A 113 -5.48 -17.50 0.90
CA VAL A 113 -5.78 -17.81 2.30
C VAL A 113 -6.86 -18.89 2.41
N GLU A 114 -7.84 -18.92 1.51
CA GLU A 114 -8.92 -19.91 1.52
C GLU A 114 -8.52 -21.26 0.91
N SER A 115 -7.72 -21.27 -0.16
CA SER A 115 -7.45 -22.47 -0.97
C SER A 115 -5.97 -22.85 -1.11
N ALA A 116 -5.06 -22.14 -0.43
CA ALA A 116 -3.60 -22.34 -0.46
C ALA A 116 -2.95 -22.21 -1.86
N GLY A 117 -3.70 -21.68 -2.84
CA GLY A 117 -3.27 -21.40 -4.20
C GLY A 117 -4.14 -20.33 -4.85
N ALA A 118 -3.67 -19.74 -5.94
CA ALA A 118 -4.46 -18.84 -6.77
C ALA A 118 -3.99 -18.89 -8.22
N THR A 119 -4.81 -18.35 -9.11
CA THR A 119 -4.47 -18.19 -10.53
C THR A 119 -4.27 -16.72 -10.87
N ALA A 120 -3.41 -16.42 -11.85
CA ALA A 120 -3.19 -15.04 -12.28
C ALA A 120 -4.46 -14.42 -12.90
N GLU A 121 -5.35 -15.26 -13.46
CA GLU A 121 -6.65 -14.85 -13.98
C GLU A 121 -7.59 -14.35 -12.88
N GLY A 122 -7.50 -14.91 -11.67
CA GLY A 122 -8.26 -14.44 -10.50
C GLY A 122 -8.09 -12.94 -10.26
N ALA A 123 -6.87 -12.41 -10.45
CA ALA A 123 -6.58 -10.98 -10.38
C ALA A 123 -7.50 -10.14 -11.28
N PHE A 124 -7.70 -10.59 -12.52
CA PHE A 124 -8.53 -9.90 -13.51
C PHE A 124 -10.02 -10.06 -13.21
N VAL A 125 -10.43 -11.20 -12.68
CA VAL A 125 -11.81 -11.44 -12.24
C VAL A 125 -12.17 -10.46 -11.12
N TRP A 126 -11.31 -10.29 -10.11
CA TRP A 126 -11.51 -9.32 -9.04
C TRP A 126 -11.47 -7.87 -9.55
N TYR A 127 -10.49 -7.56 -10.40
CA TYR A 127 -10.38 -6.24 -11.02
C TYR A 127 -11.66 -5.84 -11.76
N ARG A 128 -12.23 -6.74 -12.58
CA ARG A 128 -13.44 -6.49 -13.36
C ARG A 128 -14.70 -6.45 -12.50
N SER A 129 -14.87 -7.40 -11.58
CA SER A 129 -16.11 -7.56 -10.81
C SER A 129 -16.30 -6.49 -9.73
N LYS A 130 -15.20 -5.97 -9.17
CA LYS A 130 -15.23 -5.00 -8.07
C LYS A 130 -14.65 -3.63 -8.45
N PHE A 131 -14.42 -3.36 -9.73
CA PHE A 131 -13.77 -2.15 -10.26
C PHE A 131 -14.20 -0.86 -9.54
N LEU A 132 -15.50 -0.53 -9.56
CA LEU A 132 -16.03 0.70 -8.97
C LEU A 132 -15.91 0.73 -7.44
N SER A 133 -16.08 -0.42 -6.78
CA SER A 133 -15.95 -0.51 -5.33
C SER A 133 -14.50 -0.34 -4.90
N LEU A 134 -13.55 -0.94 -5.61
CA LEU A 134 -12.12 -0.77 -5.36
C LEU A 134 -11.66 0.67 -5.65
N ALA A 135 -12.14 1.29 -6.73
CA ALA A 135 -11.87 2.69 -7.05
C ALA A 135 -12.38 3.62 -5.94
N GLY A 136 -13.65 3.47 -5.55
CA GLY A 136 -14.26 4.27 -4.49
C GLY A 136 -13.58 4.08 -3.13
N GLY A 137 -13.27 2.83 -2.77
CA GLY A 137 -12.50 2.52 -1.55
C GLY A 137 -11.13 3.16 -1.56
N GLY A 138 -10.43 3.06 -2.69
CA GLY A 138 -9.15 3.72 -2.93
C GLY A 138 -9.18 5.22 -2.74
N ILE A 139 -10.17 5.90 -3.34
CA ILE A 139 -10.33 7.35 -3.21
C ILE A 139 -10.56 7.73 -1.73
N ILE A 140 -11.41 7.00 -1.00
CA ILE A 140 -11.64 7.30 0.42
C ILE A 140 -10.37 7.06 1.24
N ILE A 141 -9.64 5.98 0.99
CA ILE A 141 -8.33 5.72 1.63
C ILE A 141 -7.36 6.87 1.34
N ALA A 142 -7.27 7.30 0.08
CA ALA A 142 -6.41 8.39 -0.35
C ALA A 142 -6.76 9.71 0.35
N LEU A 143 -8.06 10.05 0.40
CA LEU A 143 -8.55 11.24 1.09
C LEU A 143 -8.34 11.15 2.60
N PHE A 144 -8.47 9.97 3.20
CA PHE A 144 -8.21 9.77 4.62
C PHE A 144 -6.73 9.95 4.97
N ILE A 145 -5.82 9.43 4.13
CA ILE A 145 -4.38 9.53 4.34
C ILE A 145 -3.87 10.93 3.97
N LEU A 146 -4.13 11.38 2.74
CA LEU A 146 -3.58 12.62 2.20
C LEU A 146 -4.40 13.85 2.58
N GLY A 147 -5.73 13.75 2.69
CA GLY A 147 -6.60 14.91 2.92
C GLY A 147 -6.19 15.75 4.13
N PRO A 148 -6.04 15.17 5.34
CA PRO A 148 -5.57 15.91 6.51
C PRO A 148 -4.18 16.54 6.33
N LEU A 149 -3.27 15.87 5.60
CA LEU A 149 -1.96 16.42 5.29
C LEU A 149 -2.07 17.62 4.35
N LEU A 150 -2.79 17.49 3.24
CA LEU A 150 -2.96 18.55 2.24
C LEU A 150 -3.60 19.79 2.88
N VAL A 151 -4.65 19.59 3.69
CA VAL A 151 -5.30 20.69 4.44
C VAL A 151 -4.33 21.29 5.47
N GLY A 152 -3.59 20.47 6.21
CA GLY A 152 -2.61 20.93 7.19
C GLY A 152 -1.50 21.77 6.55
N PHE A 153 -0.88 21.28 5.48
CA PHE A 153 0.15 22.02 4.73
C PHE A 153 -0.41 23.31 4.14
N TRP A 154 -1.64 23.30 3.61
CA TRP A 154 -2.27 24.49 3.07
C TRP A 154 -2.55 25.54 4.17
N LEU A 155 -3.04 25.14 5.34
CA LEU A 155 -3.24 26.03 6.47
C LEU A 155 -1.92 26.62 6.99
N VAL A 156 -0.87 25.79 7.07
CA VAL A 156 0.48 26.26 7.45
C VAL A 156 0.98 27.31 6.46
N LEU A 157 0.82 27.08 5.15
CA LEU A 157 1.19 28.05 4.12
C LEU A 157 0.44 29.38 4.27
N LEU A 158 -0.86 29.33 4.57
CA LEU A 158 -1.68 30.53 4.75
C LEU A 158 -1.33 31.34 6.01
N LEU A 159 -1.02 30.66 7.11
CA LEU A 159 -0.84 31.31 8.42
C LEU A 159 0.62 31.68 8.71
N ALA A 160 1.56 30.80 8.34
CA ALA A 160 2.99 30.97 8.63
C ALA A 160 3.81 31.41 7.41
N GLY A 161 3.20 31.42 6.21
CA GLY A 161 3.88 31.70 4.96
C GLY A 161 4.69 30.51 4.42
N PRO A 162 5.42 30.70 3.31
CA PRO A 162 6.16 29.63 2.64
C PRO A 162 7.44 29.20 3.37
N VAL A 163 7.95 30.02 4.28
CA VAL A 163 9.21 29.77 5.00
C VAL A 163 8.91 29.45 6.46
N LEU A 164 9.19 28.21 6.87
CA LEU A 164 9.06 27.77 8.25
C LEU A 164 10.40 27.88 8.98
N SER A 165 10.35 28.15 10.29
CA SER A 165 11.52 27.96 11.15
C SER A 165 11.91 26.47 11.20
N VAL A 166 13.18 26.18 11.47
CA VAL A 166 13.70 24.81 11.58
C VAL A 166 12.89 23.98 12.57
N SER A 167 12.54 24.56 13.73
CA SER A 167 11.75 23.88 14.76
C SER A 167 10.33 23.56 14.28
N SER A 168 9.66 24.50 13.60
CA SER A 168 8.31 24.26 13.06
C SER A 168 8.32 23.22 11.95
N GLN A 169 9.35 23.22 11.09
CA GLN A 169 9.52 22.23 10.04
C GLN A 169 9.77 20.82 10.61
N ALA A 170 10.57 20.71 11.68
CA ALA A 170 10.82 19.43 12.35
C ALA A 170 9.53 18.84 12.95
N ILE A 171 8.71 19.67 13.61
CA ILE A 171 7.42 19.25 14.17
C ILE A 171 6.46 18.80 13.06
N LEU A 172 6.32 19.59 11.99
CA LEU A 172 5.45 19.27 10.86
C LEU A 172 5.87 17.97 10.18
N THR A 173 7.18 17.77 10.00
CA THR A 173 7.74 16.52 9.47
C THR A 173 7.42 15.34 10.39
N ALA A 174 7.63 15.47 11.71
CA ALA A 174 7.34 14.41 12.66
C ALA A 174 5.86 14.02 12.68
N VAL A 175 4.95 15.00 12.66
CA VAL A 175 3.50 14.77 12.58
C VAL A 175 3.12 14.11 11.26
N THR A 176 3.69 14.56 10.15
CA THR A 176 3.45 13.99 8.83
C THR A 176 3.91 12.54 8.75
N VAL A 177 5.11 12.24 9.25
CA VAL A 177 5.65 10.88 9.33
C VAL A 177 4.76 10.01 10.20
N ALA A 178 4.39 10.46 11.40
CA ALA A 178 3.49 9.71 12.28
C ALA A 178 2.15 9.43 11.61
N TRP A 179 1.57 10.41 10.91
CA TRP A 179 0.31 10.24 10.21
C TRP A 179 0.41 9.27 9.03
N ILE A 180 1.43 9.39 8.19
CA ILE A 180 1.67 8.47 7.06
C ILE A 180 1.94 7.04 7.55
N LEU A 181 2.55 6.87 8.72
CA LEU A 181 2.77 5.55 9.30
C LEU A 181 1.48 4.94 9.88
N LEU A 182 0.63 5.74 10.53
CA LEU A 182 -0.54 5.23 11.25
C LEU A 182 -1.80 5.16 10.37
N ALA A 183 -2.06 6.19 9.57
CA ALA A 183 -3.31 6.33 8.83
C ALA A 183 -3.57 5.16 7.86
N PRO A 184 -2.61 4.68 7.05
CA PRO A 184 -2.83 3.53 6.18
C PRO A 184 -3.11 2.25 6.98
N GLY A 185 -2.50 2.08 8.14
CA GLY A 185 -2.76 0.95 9.04
C GLY A 185 -4.20 0.97 9.58
N LEU A 186 -4.74 2.15 9.91
CA LEU A 186 -6.12 2.29 10.38
C LEU A 186 -7.16 1.93 9.30
N VAL A 187 -6.80 2.08 8.02
CA VAL A 187 -7.68 1.78 6.87
C VAL A 187 -7.25 0.54 6.09
N SER A 188 -6.30 -0.25 6.59
CA SER A 188 -5.74 -1.39 5.85
C SER A 188 -6.77 -2.49 5.55
N MET A 189 -7.82 -2.59 6.37
CA MET A 189 -8.89 -3.58 6.22
C MET A 189 -10.00 -3.18 5.24
N VAL A 190 -9.89 -2.01 4.58
CA VAL A 190 -10.91 -1.56 3.62
C VAL A 190 -10.98 -2.47 2.40
N PHE A 191 -9.84 -2.81 1.79
CA PHE A 191 -9.84 -3.69 0.62
C PHE A 191 -10.31 -5.12 0.94
N PRO A 192 -9.80 -5.80 2.00
CA PRO A 192 -10.36 -7.08 2.42
C PRO A 192 -11.89 -7.06 2.59
N ALA A 193 -12.44 -6.03 3.25
CA ALA A 193 -13.88 -5.90 3.43
C ALA A 193 -14.66 -5.69 2.12
N ILE A 194 -14.10 -4.96 1.14
CA ILE A 194 -14.73 -4.80 -0.19
C ILE A 194 -14.75 -6.13 -0.96
N ILE A 195 -13.66 -6.89 -0.88
CA ILE A 195 -13.59 -8.23 -1.47
C ILE A 195 -14.64 -9.14 -0.85
N ASP A 196 -14.89 -8.99 0.45
CA ASP A 196 -15.95 -9.66 1.21
C ASP A 196 -17.37 -9.16 0.92
N GLY A 197 -17.54 -8.25 -0.04
CA GLY A 197 -18.86 -7.83 -0.51
C GLY A 197 -19.46 -6.66 0.26
N HIS A 198 -18.76 -6.07 1.23
CA HIS A 198 -19.22 -4.83 1.84
C HIS A 198 -19.23 -3.68 0.81
N SER A 199 -20.24 -2.81 0.92
CA SER A 199 -20.23 -1.53 0.20
C SER A 199 -19.05 -0.67 0.65
N VAL A 200 -18.57 0.24 -0.19
CA VAL A 200 -17.39 1.09 0.10
C VAL A 200 -17.49 1.79 1.46
N VAL A 201 -18.64 2.42 1.75
CA VAL A 201 -18.86 3.11 3.04
C VAL A 201 -18.91 2.12 4.20
N SER A 202 -19.53 0.96 4.01
CA SER A 202 -19.56 -0.09 5.02
C SER A 202 -18.17 -0.65 5.28
N ALA A 203 -17.36 -0.85 4.25
CA ALA A 203 -16.00 -1.37 4.34
C ALA A 203 -15.09 -0.42 5.13
N VAL A 204 -15.21 0.89 4.89
CA VAL A 204 -14.48 1.91 5.67
C VAL A 204 -14.90 1.89 7.14
N LYS A 205 -16.21 1.83 7.43
CA LYS A 205 -16.70 1.70 8.81
C LYS A 205 -16.22 0.42 9.48
N THR A 206 -16.26 -0.70 8.78
CA THR A 206 -15.77 -2.00 9.28
C THR A 206 -14.28 -1.93 9.56
N SER A 207 -13.49 -1.35 8.65
CA SER A 207 -12.05 -1.19 8.81
C SER A 207 -11.71 -0.34 10.03
N LEU A 208 -12.32 0.84 10.17
CA LEU A 208 -12.11 1.70 11.34
C LEU A 208 -12.58 1.06 12.65
N ARG A 209 -13.69 0.32 12.62
CA ARG A 209 -14.18 -0.43 13.79
C ARG A 209 -13.19 -1.52 14.19
N MET A 210 -12.71 -2.34 13.23
CA MET A 210 -11.72 -3.38 13.50
C MET A 210 -10.40 -2.79 13.99
N SER A 211 -9.95 -1.68 13.40
CA SER A 211 -8.77 -0.95 13.85
C SER A 211 -8.93 -0.36 15.25
N ARG A 212 -10.15 -0.04 15.69
CA ARG A 212 -10.40 0.44 17.05
C ARG A 212 -10.52 -0.71 18.05
N ASP A 213 -11.33 -1.71 17.74
CA ASP A 213 -11.66 -2.81 18.65
C ASP A 213 -10.51 -3.83 18.75
N HIS A 214 -9.69 -3.95 17.69
CA HIS A 214 -8.52 -4.82 17.59
C HIS A 214 -7.26 -4.05 17.15
N PHE A 215 -7.10 -2.83 17.69
CA PHE A 215 -6.00 -1.92 17.36
C PHE A 215 -4.63 -2.59 17.37
N ASP A 216 -4.32 -3.30 18.45
CA ASP A 216 -3.05 -4.00 18.62
C ASP A 216 -2.80 -4.97 17.45
N ARG A 217 -3.79 -5.78 17.08
CA ARG A 217 -3.67 -6.78 16.02
C ARG A 217 -3.50 -6.18 14.62
N VAL A 218 -4.32 -5.18 14.28
CA VAL A 218 -4.32 -4.55 12.96
C VAL A 218 -3.06 -3.71 12.77
N LEU A 219 -2.75 -2.85 13.74
CA LEU A 219 -1.64 -1.92 13.62
C LEU A 219 -0.29 -2.62 13.78
N SER A 220 -0.14 -3.60 14.68
CA SER A 220 1.13 -4.34 14.81
C SER A 220 1.47 -5.10 13.53
N THR A 221 0.48 -5.71 12.87
CA THR A 221 0.67 -6.38 11.57
C THR A 221 1.16 -5.38 10.53
N TRP A 222 0.47 -4.24 10.39
CA TRP A 222 0.88 -3.17 9.47
C TRP A 222 2.29 -2.64 9.76
N LEU A 223 2.55 -2.24 11.00
CA LEU A 223 3.83 -1.68 11.41
C LEU A 223 4.99 -2.68 11.25
N SER A 224 4.74 -3.97 11.41
CA SER A 224 5.78 -4.99 11.18
C SER A 224 6.24 -5.02 9.73
N PHE A 225 5.30 -4.94 8.77
CA PHE A 225 5.65 -4.84 7.35
C PHE A 225 6.31 -3.50 7.01
N VAL A 226 5.88 -2.41 7.63
CA VAL A 226 6.54 -1.10 7.47
C VAL A 226 7.98 -1.15 7.99
N LEU A 227 8.21 -1.73 9.17
CA LEU A 227 9.55 -1.90 9.74
C LEU A 227 10.42 -2.81 8.86
N MET A 228 9.86 -3.91 8.35
CA MET A 228 10.57 -4.76 7.38
C MET A 228 10.97 -3.97 6.12
N ALA A 229 10.04 -3.18 5.56
CA ALA A 229 10.32 -2.34 4.40
C ALA A 229 11.43 -1.32 4.71
N LEU A 230 11.38 -0.67 5.88
CA LEU A 230 12.42 0.26 6.32
C LEU A 230 13.78 -0.42 6.47
N VAL A 231 13.85 -1.62 7.04
CA VAL A 231 15.10 -2.38 7.17
C VAL A 231 15.67 -2.76 5.79
N ILE A 232 14.81 -3.16 4.86
CA ILE A 232 15.20 -3.51 3.48
C ILE A 232 15.69 -2.28 2.71
N LEU A 233 15.07 -1.12 2.93
CA LEU A 233 15.40 0.14 2.26
C LEU A 233 16.54 0.90 2.95
N ALA A 234 16.82 0.65 4.23
CA ALA A 234 17.84 1.36 5.00
C ALA A 234 19.22 1.39 4.31
N PRO A 235 19.76 0.28 3.75
CA PRO A 235 21.03 0.30 3.05
C PRO A 235 21.09 1.30 1.88
N THR A 236 19.96 1.54 1.21
CA THR A 236 19.87 2.49 0.08
C THR A 236 19.99 3.94 0.54
N THR A 237 19.46 4.26 1.72
CA THR A 237 19.56 5.60 2.32
C THR A 237 20.94 5.85 2.93
N VAL A 238 21.52 4.84 3.59
CA VAL A 238 22.87 4.93 4.20
C VAL A 238 23.93 5.11 3.12
N SER A 239 23.81 4.41 2.00
CA SER A 239 24.74 4.55 0.88
C SER A 239 24.69 5.93 0.21
N GLN A 240 23.53 6.62 0.22
CA GLN A 240 23.43 8.01 -0.23
C GLN A 240 24.15 8.99 0.72
N THR A 241 24.09 8.78 2.03
CA THR A 241 24.87 9.59 2.97
C THR A 241 26.38 9.35 2.83
N ILE A 242 26.81 8.13 2.51
CA ILE A 242 28.21 7.81 2.25
C ILE A 242 28.66 8.41 0.89
N LEU A 243 27.79 8.46 -0.12
CA LEU A 243 28.06 9.16 -1.39
C LEU A 243 28.42 10.64 -1.18
N LEU A 244 27.68 11.34 -0.31
CA LEU A 244 27.97 12.74 0.04
C LEU A 244 29.33 12.92 0.73
N SER A 245 29.91 11.85 1.28
CA SER A 245 31.24 11.86 1.92
C SER A 245 32.41 11.61 0.95
N GLY A 246 32.14 11.35 -0.34
CA GLY A 246 33.18 11.22 -1.38
C GLY A 246 34.06 9.97 -1.28
N PHE A 247 33.67 8.98 -0.48
CA PHE A 247 34.52 7.85 -0.10
C PHE A 247 34.64 6.76 -1.18
N VAL A 248 33.61 6.57 -2.03
CA VAL A 248 33.54 5.57 -3.11
C VAL A 248 32.58 6.07 -4.19
N ASP A 249 32.82 5.71 -5.47
CA ASP A 249 31.79 5.75 -6.52
C ASP A 249 30.64 4.80 -6.16
N ALA A 250 29.72 5.27 -5.32
CA ALA A 250 28.63 4.48 -4.78
C ALA A 250 27.34 4.58 -5.61
N LEU A 251 27.36 5.24 -6.78
CA LEU A 251 26.22 5.27 -7.71
C LEU A 251 25.85 3.86 -8.24
N PRO A 252 26.82 3.00 -8.66
CA PRO A 252 26.49 1.64 -9.09
C PRO A 252 25.95 0.79 -7.92
N TRP A 253 26.50 0.96 -6.72
CA TRP A 253 26.09 0.21 -5.53
C TRP A 253 24.71 0.61 -5.01
N THR A 254 24.40 1.91 -4.99
CA THR A 254 23.05 2.41 -4.64
C THR A 254 22.01 1.91 -5.64
N ALA A 255 22.32 1.92 -6.93
CA ALA A 255 21.43 1.40 -7.96
C ALA A 255 21.20 -0.12 -7.81
N LEU A 256 22.26 -0.89 -7.56
CA LEU A 256 22.17 -2.35 -7.36
C LEU A 256 21.36 -2.71 -6.11
N LEU A 257 21.69 -2.12 -4.96
CA LEU A 257 21.00 -2.37 -3.69
C LEU A 257 19.55 -1.86 -3.75
N GLY A 258 19.33 -0.68 -4.34
CA GLY A 258 18.00 -0.11 -4.55
C GLY A 258 17.15 -0.98 -5.47
N GLY A 259 17.71 -1.47 -6.58
CA GLY A 259 17.04 -2.39 -7.48
C GLY A 259 16.68 -3.71 -6.80
N ALA A 260 17.62 -4.32 -6.07
CA ALA A 260 17.37 -5.55 -5.33
C ALA A 260 16.30 -5.37 -4.24
N ALA A 261 16.37 -4.28 -3.47
CA ALA A 261 15.40 -3.94 -2.44
C ALA A 261 14.00 -3.70 -3.04
N ALA A 262 13.91 -3.01 -4.19
CA ALA A 262 12.66 -2.80 -4.90
C ALA A 262 12.08 -4.12 -5.40
N ILE A 263 12.88 -4.96 -6.06
CA ILE A 263 12.44 -6.28 -6.52
C ILE A 263 11.92 -7.11 -5.34
N PHE A 264 12.66 -7.21 -4.25
CA PHE A 264 12.22 -7.96 -3.07
C PHE A 264 10.92 -7.38 -2.47
N THR A 265 10.82 -6.06 -2.40
CA THR A 265 9.64 -5.38 -1.86
C THR A 265 8.40 -5.67 -2.70
N PHE A 266 8.47 -5.52 -4.02
CA PHE A 266 7.33 -5.74 -4.90
C PHE A 266 6.97 -7.21 -5.08
N THR A 267 7.96 -8.10 -5.09
CA THR A 267 7.72 -9.53 -5.39
C THR A 267 7.42 -10.36 -4.15
N VAL A 268 8.00 -10.03 -2.99
CA VAL A 268 7.82 -10.82 -1.75
C VAL A 268 7.07 -10.04 -0.70
N LEU A 269 7.55 -8.84 -0.34
CA LEU A 269 7.03 -8.11 0.82
C LEU A 269 5.58 -7.64 0.62
N LEU A 270 5.27 -7.08 -0.54
CA LEU A 270 3.94 -6.57 -0.87
C LEU A 270 2.90 -7.70 -0.94
N PRO A 271 3.12 -8.82 -1.64
CA PRO A 271 2.22 -9.98 -1.57
C PRO A 271 2.05 -10.52 -0.14
N SER A 272 3.15 -10.60 0.63
CA SER A 272 3.10 -11.06 2.03
C SER A 272 2.23 -10.14 2.89
N LEU A 273 2.37 -8.82 2.74
CA LEU A 273 1.54 -7.83 3.43
C LEU A 273 0.06 -8.02 3.09
N ILE A 274 -0.26 -8.20 1.81
CA ILE A 274 -1.65 -8.39 1.35
C ILE A 274 -2.23 -9.68 1.95
N ILE A 275 -1.51 -10.80 1.87
CA ILE A 275 -1.95 -12.08 2.46
C ILE A 275 -2.14 -11.95 3.97
N ALA A 276 -1.19 -11.32 4.68
CA ALA A 276 -1.26 -11.15 6.12
C ALA A 276 -2.47 -10.31 6.53
N GLN A 277 -2.70 -9.19 5.86
CA GLN A 277 -3.85 -8.31 6.12
C GLN A 277 -5.18 -9.01 5.83
N THR A 278 -5.29 -9.73 4.70
CA THR A 278 -6.49 -10.53 4.38
C THR A 278 -6.73 -11.61 5.43
N ARG A 279 -5.69 -12.33 5.85
CA ARG A 279 -5.82 -13.36 6.88
C ARG A 279 -6.23 -12.77 8.23
N VAL A 280 -5.63 -11.65 8.64
CA VAL A 280 -6.04 -10.94 9.86
C VAL A 280 -7.49 -10.48 9.76
N TYR A 281 -7.92 -9.95 8.61
CA TYR A 281 -9.32 -9.59 8.38
C TYR A 281 -10.25 -10.78 8.61
N MET A 282 -10.00 -11.93 7.97
CA MET A 282 -10.83 -13.14 8.09
C MET A 282 -10.91 -13.65 9.55
N ILE A 283 -9.78 -13.63 10.26
CA ILE A 283 -9.73 -14.03 11.68
C ILE A 283 -10.60 -13.11 12.54
N LEU A 284 -10.59 -11.80 12.26
CA LEU A 284 -11.33 -10.80 13.03
C LEU A 284 -12.81 -10.74 12.64
N SER A 285 -13.16 -10.98 11.37
CA SER A 285 -14.55 -11.08 10.89
C SER A 285 -15.24 -12.35 11.38
N GLY A 286 -14.47 -13.35 11.81
CA GLY A 286 -14.99 -14.64 12.28
C GLY A 286 -15.27 -15.63 11.15
N GLU A 287 -14.67 -15.42 9.98
CA GLU A 287 -14.63 -16.43 8.92
C GLU A 287 -13.65 -17.55 9.30
N ASP A 288 -14.05 -18.80 9.03
CA ASP A 288 -13.21 -19.98 9.29
C ASP A 288 -12.01 -19.97 8.34
N VAL A 289 -10.87 -19.45 8.82
CA VAL A 289 -9.59 -19.66 8.14
C VAL A 289 -9.25 -21.14 8.29
N PRO A 290 -9.12 -21.92 7.20
CA PRO A 290 -8.69 -23.30 7.30
C PRO A 290 -7.35 -23.29 8.05
N LEU A 291 -7.32 -23.95 9.21
CA LEU A 291 -6.06 -24.25 9.86
C LEU A 291 -5.25 -24.99 8.80
N GLU A 292 -4.10 -24.44 8.38
CA GLU A 292 -3.09 -25.26 7.74
C GLU A 292 -3.04 -26.50 8.61
N SER A 293 -3.47 -27.64 8.05
CA SER A 293 -3.23 -28.93 8.66
C SER A 293 -1.74 -28.88 8.90
N GLN A 294 -1.33 -28.72 10.16
CA GLN A 294 0.02 -29.04 10.60
C GLN A 294 0.32 -30.30 9.83
N GLU A 295 1.35 -30.26 8.97
CA GLU A 295 1.80 -31.41 8.21
C GLU A 295 1.56 -32.61 9.10
N THR A 296 0.54 -33.39 8.75
CA THR A 296 0.30 -34.66 9.40
C THR A 296 1.56 -35.39 9.05
N LEU A 297 2.54 -35.35 9.97
CA LEU A 297 3.46 -36.44 10.19
C LEU A 297 2.61 -37.68 9.93
N PRO A 298 2.96 -38.50 8.94
CA PRO A 298 2.14 -39.66 8.62
C PRO A 298 2.00 -40.41 9.95
N ASP A 299 0.78 -40.40 10.49
CA ASP A 299 0.46 -41.14 11.69
C ASP A 299 0.58 -42.59 11.22
N MET A 300 1.79 -43.14 11.32
CA MET A 300 2.07 -44.56 11.21
C MET A 300 1.42 -45.21 12.43
N ARG A 301 0.10 -45.17 12.48
CA ARG A 301 -0.68 -46.19 13.15
C ARG A 301 -0.52 -47.44 12.29
N LEU A 302 0.56 -48.14 12.57
CA LEU A 302 0.68 -49.58 12.39
C LEU A 302 -0.62 -50.21 12.91
N VAL A 303 -1.53 -50.51 11.99
CA VAL A 303 -2.61 -51.45 12.24
C VAL A 303 -1.92 -52.81 12.35
N GLY A 304 -1.61 -53.19 13.59
CA GLY A 304 -1.05 -54.49 13.95
C GLY A 304 -1.63 -54.96 15.28
N GLY A 305 -2.33 -56.10 15.22
CA GLY A 305 -2.79 -56.91 16.36
C GLY A 305 -4.04 -56.36 17.04
N VAL A 306 -5.17 -57.07 17.16
CA VAL A 306 -5.46 -58.51 17.13
C VAL A 306 -6.86 -58.69 16.54
#